data_AF-V4B9E4-F1
#
_entry.id   AF-V4B9E4-F1
#
_cell.length_a   1.000
_cell.length_b   1.000
_cell.length_c   1.000
_cell.angle_alpha   90.00
_cell.angle_beta   90.00
_cell.angle_gamma   90.00
#
_symmetry.space_group_name_H-M   'P 1'
#
loop_
_entity.id
_entity.type
_entity.pdbx_description
1 polymer ?
#
loop_
_entity_poly.entity_id
_entity_poly.type
_entity_poly.pdbx_seq_one_letter_code
_entity_poly.pdbx_strand_id
1 'polypeptide(L)' 'NLLLRGNRIVMPVTLQKQILNLAHESHQGIVRTKKFLRERFFWYYMDEQID' A
#
# COMPACT_ATOMS: atom_id res chain seq x y z
N ASN A 1 -6.21 0.68 -17.65
CA ASN A 1 -7.50 0.72 -16.93
C ASN A 1 -7.21 0.83 -15.44
N LEU A 2 -7.85 1.73 -14.69
CA LEU A 2 -7.61 1.95 -13.26
C LEU A 2 -8.83 1.48 -12.46
N LEU A 3 -8.61 0.63 -11.45
CA LEU A 3 -9.67 0.14 -10.56
C LEU A 3 -9.61 0.84 -9.22
N LEU A 4 -10.78 1.29 -8.74
CA LEU A 4 -10.93 1.98 -7.46
C LEU A 4 -11.87 1.20 -6.53
N ARG A 5 -11.57 1.20 -5.23
CA ARG A 5 -12.46 0.75 -4.16
C ARG A 5 -12.69 1.93 -3.21
N GLY A 6 -13.84 2.60 -3.35
CA GLY A 6 -14.03 3.93 -2.75
C GLY A 6 -12.99 4.90 -3.31
N ASN A 7 -12.23 5.56 -2.43
CA ASN A 7 -11.20 6.53 -2.81
C ASN A 7 -9.79 5.92 -2.92
N ARG A 8 -9.68 4.59 -2.97
CA ARG A 8 -8.39 3.87 -2.96
C ARG A 8 -8.15 3.15 -4.29
N ILE A 9 -6.91 3.15 -4.76
CA ILE A 9 -6.49 2.39 -5.94
C ILE A 9 -6.34 0.92 -5.58
N VAL A 10 -7.00 0.03 -6.32
CA VAL A 10 -6.82 -1.41 -6.18
C VAL A 10 -5.49 -1.80 -6.82
N MET A 11 -4.55 -2.30 -6.02
CA MET A 11 -3.19 -2.55 -6.48
C MET A 11 -3.02 -3.97 -7.04
N PRO A 12 -2.54 -4.12 -8.29
CA PRO A 12 -2.18 -5.43 -8.82
C PRO A 12 -1.10 -6.11 -7.98
N VAL A 13 -1.19 -7.44 -7.84
CA VAL A 13 -0.23 -8.26 -7.07
C VAL A 13 1.22 -8.00 -7.50
N THR A 14 1.45 -7.80 -8.79
CA THR A 14 2.77 -7.53 -9.36
C THR A 14 3.41 -6.23 -8.88
N LEU A 15 2.61 -5.24 -8.43
CA LEU A 15 3.08 -3.93 -8.00
C LEU A 15 3.09 -3.73 -6.47
N GLN A 16 2.45 -4.63 -5.71
CA GLN A 16 2.36 -4.53 -4.25
C GLN A 16 3.75 -4.47 -3.60
N LYS A 17 4.67 -5.37 -3.98
CA LYS A 17 6.04 -5.39 -3.43
C LYS A 17 6.83 -4.11 -3.72
N GLN A 18 6.66 -3.54 -4.91
CA GLN A 18 7.34 -2.30 -5.28
C GLN A 18 6.84 -1.12 -4.43
N ILE A 19 5.53 -1.02 -4.22
CA ILE A 19 4.95 0.03 -3.37
C ILE A 19 5.39 -0.13 -1.91
N LEU A 20 5.45 -1.35 -1.40
CA LEU A 20 5.94 -1.62 -0.04
C LEU A 20 7.39 -1.16 0.13
N ASN A 21 8.27 -1.50 -0.81
CA ASN A 21 9.67 -1.05 -0.78
C ASN A 21 9.79 0.48 -0.77
N LEU A 22 9.09 1.16 -1.68
CA LEU A 22 9.09 2.62 -1.76
C LEU A 22 8.57 3.26 -0.46
N ALA A 23 7.58 2.66 0.18
CA ALA A 23 7.02 3.17 1.42
C ALA A 23 7.95 2.94 2.63
N HIS A 24 8.79 1.90 2.60
CA HIS A 24 9.83 1.65 3.61
C HIS A 24 11.06 2.57 3.43
N GLU A 25 11.47 2.85 2.19
CA GLU A 25 12.62 3.74 1.88
C GLU A 25 12.45 5.16 2.42
N SER A 26 11.22 5.59 2.70
CA SER A 26 10.94 6.92 3.25
C SER A 26 11.41 7.12 4.70
N HIS A 27 11.92 6.07 5.38
CA HIS A 27 12.38 6.09 6.78
C HIS A 27 11.37 6.70 7.78
N GLN A 28 10.08 6.79 7.42
CA GLN A 28 9.07 7.46 8.24
C GLN A 28 8.55 6.62 9.42
N GLY A 29 9.06 5.40 9.57
CA GLY A 29 8.60 4.43 10.56
C GLY A 29 7.32 3.70 10.14
N ILE A 30 7.16 2.47 10.61
CA ILE A 30 6.13 1.51 10.17
C ILE A 30 4.68 2.06 10.28
N VAL A 31 4.40 2.85 11.31
CA VAL A 31 3.07 3.45 11.53
C VAL A 31 2.70 4.44 10.42
N ARG A 32 3.65 5.27 9.97
CA ARG A 32 3.41 6.25 8.90
C ARG A 32 3.31 5.57 7.54
N THR A 33 4.16 4.56 7.28
CA THR A 33 4.08 3.69 6.10
C THR A 33 2.69 3.05 5.97
N LYS A 34 2.18 2.43 7.05
CA LYS A 34 0.83 1.84 7.09
C LYS A 34 -0.27 2.86 6.80
N LYS A 35 -0.21 4.03 7.45
CA LYS A 35 -1.20 5.10 7.25
C LYS A 35 -1.21 5.58 5.79
N PHE A 36 -0.04 5.89 5.25
CA PHE A 36 0.11 6.35 3.86
C PHE A 36 -0.48 5.35 2.86
N LEU A 37 -0.14 4.07 3.04
CA LEU A 37 -0.59 3.01 2.14
C LEU A 37 -2.11 2.83 2.22
N ARG A 38 -2.68 2.74 3.42
CA ARG A 38 -4.13 2.56 3.62
C ARG A 38 -4.98 3.75 3.14
N GLU A 39 -4.41 4.96 3.11
CA GLU A 39 -5.10 6.13 2.58
C GLU A 39 -5.26 6.08 1.05
N ARG A 40 -4.32 5.47 0.33
CA ARG A 40 -4.20 5.58 -1.13
C ARG A 40 -4.46 4.28 -1.89
N PHE A 41 -4.19 3.14 -1.25
CA PHE A 41 -4.18 1.84 -1.90
C PHE A 41 -5.05 0.83 -1.17
N PHE A 42 -5.45 -0.19 -1.91
CA PHE A 42 -6.18 -1.34 -1.41
C PHE A 42 -5.72 -2.61 -2.11
N TRP A 43 -5.49 -3.68 -1.36
CA TRP A 43 -5.44 -5.05 -1.86
C TRP A 43 -5.77 -6.03 -0.72
N TYR A 44 -6.08 -7.29 -1.06
CA TYR A 44 -6.33 -8.33 -0.06
C TYR A 44 -5.05 -8.64 0.71
N TYR A 45 -5.16 -8.85 2.03
CA TYR A 45 -4.04 -9.16 2.93
C TYR A 45 -3.01 -8.03 3.09
N MET A 46 -3.39 -6.80 2.73
CA MET A 46 -2.54 -5.61 2.87
C MET A 46 -2.01 -5.41 4.30
N ASP A 47 -2.85 -5.63 5.31
CA ASP A 47 -2.41 -5.45 6.70
C ASP A 47 -1.40 -6.51 7.14
N GLU A 48 -1.55 -7.75 6.68
CA GLU A 48 -0.60 -8.85 6.94
C GLU A 48 0.74 -8.67 6.23
N GLN A 49 0.77 -7.91 5.13
CA GLN A 49 1.98 -7.69 4.32
C GLN A 49 2.73 -6.40 4.68
N ILE A 50 2.12 -5.49 5.44
CA ILE A 50 2.78 -4.27 5.92
C ILE A 50 3.27 -4.45 7.38
N ASP A 51 2.95 -5.56 8.05
CA ASP A 51 3.57 -5.93 9.34
C ASP A 51 5.00 -6.46 9.16
#